data_AF-A0A7X7AUK4-F1
#
_entry.id   AF-A0A7X7AUK4-F1
#
_cell.length_a   1.000
_cell.length_b   1.000
_cell.length_c   1.000
_cell.angle_alpha   90.00
_cell.angle_beta   90.00
_cell.angle_gamma   90.00
#
_symmetry.space_group_name_H-M   'P 1'
#
loop_
_entity.id
_entity.type
_entity.pdbx_description
1 polymer ?
#
loop_
_entity_poly.entity_id
_entity_poly.type
_entity_poly.pdbx_seq_one_letter_code
_entity_poly.pdbx_strand_id
1 'polypeptide(L)' 'MIKTVTYPKVDEWAKLQQRPAVDQSSLFEIAEDIFNDVQITGDFAVSKYSEQFDGFKYNSSSIEL' A
#
# COMPACT_ATOMS: atom_id res chain seq x y z
N MET A 1 -0.51 13.15 21.97
CA MET A 1 -0.03 12.57 23.25
C MET A 1 -0.08 11.06 23.14
N ILE A 2 0.93 10.36 23.65
CA ILE A 2 0.98 8.88 23.64
C ILE A 2 0.13 8.36 24.81
N LYS A 3 -0.65 7.29 24.58
CA LYS A 3 -1.48 6.66 25.61
C LYS A 3 -0.61 5.84 26.57
N THR A 4 -0.72 6.10 27.87
CA THR A 4 -0.10 5.29 28.93
C THR A 4 -1.11 4.29 29.50
N VAL A 5 -0.69 3.04 29.73
CA VAL A 5 -1.50 1.99 30.36
C VAL A 5 -0.74 1.49 31.59
N THR A 6 -1.36 1.56 32.77
CA THR A 6 -0.75 1.16 34.04
C THR A 6 -1.53 0.01 34.67
N TYR A 7 -0.83 -1.07 35.04
CA TYR A 7 -1.40 -2.23 35.72
C TYR A 7 -2.63 -2.84 35.02
N PRO A 8 -2.57 -3.17 33.71
CA PRO A 8 -3.69 -3.79 33.02
C PRO A 8 -3.96 -5.18 33.60
N LYS A 9 -5.24 -5.54 33.70
CA LYS A 9 -5.64 -6.89 34.08
C LYS A 9 -5.25 -7.88 32.96
N VAL A 10 -5.05 -9.15 33.31
CA VAL A 10 -4.61 -10.17 32.36
C VAL A 10 -5.58 -10.35 31.19
N ASP A 11 -6.89 -10.19 31.43
CA ASP A 11 -7.94 -10.24 30.41
C ASP A 11 -7.90 -9.06 29.42
N GLU A 12 -7.21 -7.96 29.75
CA GLU A 12 -7.05 -6.80 28.87
C GLU A 12 -5.85 -6.94 27.90
N TRP A 13 -4.91 -7.85 28.18
CA TRP A 13 -3.68 -7.99 27.41
C TRP A 13 -3.95 -8.38 25.95
N ALA A 14 -4.97 -9.22 25.73
CA ALA A 14 -5.38 -9.65 24.40
C ALA A 14 -5.80 -8.48 23.50
N LYS A 15 -6.30 -7.39 24.08
CA LYS A 15 -6.67 -6.16 23.36
C LYS A 15 -5.47 -5.26 23.13
N LEU A 16 -4.53 -5.19 24.09
CA LEU A 16 -3.33 -4.35 23.99
C LEU A 16 -2.34 -4.84 22.95
N GLN A 17 -2.27 -6.16 22.71
CA GLN A 17 -1.41 -6.76 21.69
C GLN A 17 -1.94 -6.59 20.25
N GLN A 18 -3.18 -6.11 20.08
CA GLN A 18 -3.75 -5.93 18.75
C GLN A 18 -3.03 -4.82 18.01
N ARG A 19 -2.56 -5.13 16.81
CA ARG A 19 -2.11 -4.10 15.86
C ARG A 19 -3.34 -3.37 15.33
N PRO A 20 -3.22 -2.07 15.01
CA PRO A 20 -4.27 -1.37 14.29
C PRO A 20 -4.64 -2.16 13.03
N ALA A 21 -5.88 -2.62 12.94
CA ALA A 21 -6.38 -3.24 11.74
C ALA A 21 -6.64 -2.13 10.71
N VAL A 22 -6.06 -2.28 9.52
CA VAL A 22 -6.44 -1.49 8.36
C VAL A 22 -7.49 -2.31 7.63
N ASP A 23 -8.61 -1.67 7.28
CA ASP A 23 -9.59 -2.27 6.39
C ASP A 23 -8.94 -2.46 5.01
N GLN A 24 -8.81 -3.72 4.60
CA GLN A 24 -8.16 -4.12 3.34
C GLN A 24 -9.18 -4.55 2.29
N SER A 25 -10.49 -4.44 2.57
CA SER A 25 -11.55 -4.91 1.68
C SER A 25 -11.42 -4.33 0.26
N SER A 26 -11.04 -3.06 0.13
CA SER A 26 -10.84 -2.40 -1.17
C SER A 26 -9.43 -2.52 -1.74
N LEU A 27 -8.44 -2.99 -0.96
CA LEU A 27 -7.04 -3.01 -1.41
C LEU A 27 -6.82 -4.02 -2.54
N PHE A 28 -7.55 -5.15 -2.48
CA PHE A 28 -7.43 -6.20 -3.49
C PHE A 28 -7.91 -5.73 -4.86
N GLU A 29 -9.10 -5.11 -4.93
CA GLU A 29 -9.67 -4.58 -6.18
C GLU A 29 -8.74 -3.53 -6.81
N ILE A 30 -8.21 -2.60 -5.99
CA ILE A 30 -7.26 -1.58 -6.46
C ILE A 30 -5.99 -2.21 -7.02
N ALA A 31 -5.43 -3.23 -6.34
CA ALA A 31 -4.21 -3.90 -6.79
C ALA A 31 -4.44 -4.69 -8.08
N GLU A 32 -5.59 -5.37 -8.19
CA GLU A 32 -5.99 -6.13 -9.38
C GLU A 32 -6.12 -5.22 -10.61
N ASP A 33 -6.77 -4.06 -10.46
CA ASP A 33 -6.89 -3.07 -11.55
C ASP A 33 -5.54 -2.57 -12.04
N ILE A 34 -4.61 -2.27 -11.11
CA ILE A 34 -3.25 -1.83 -11.46
C ILE A 34 -2.49 -2.95 -12.18
N PHE A 35 -2.57 -4.19 -11.70
CA PHE A 35 -1.92 -5.32 -12.34
C PHE A 35 -2.45 -5.59 -13.74
N ASN A 36 -3.77 -5.52 -13.93
CA ASN A 36 -4.39 -5.66 -15.25
C ASN A 36 -3.94 -4.56 -16.21
N ASP A 37 -3.88 -3.30 -15.76
CA ASP A 37 -3.40 -2.18 -16.59
C ASP A 37 -1.93 -2.37 -16.98
N VAL A 38 -1.06 -2.75 -16.03
CA VAL A 38 0.35 -3.06 -16.30
C VAL A 38 0.51 -4.23 -17.26
N GLN A 39 -0.32 -5.28 -17.15
CA GLN A 39 -0.29 -6.41 -18.07
C GLN A 39 -0.64 -6.01 -19.51
N ILE A 40 -1.57 -5.07 -19.69
CA ILE A 40 -2.06 -4.64 -21.01
C ILE A 40 -1.16 -3.56 -21.61
N THR A 41 -0.69 -2.60 -20.81
CA THR A 41 -0.04 -1.37 -21.30
C THR A 41 1.44 -1.23 -20.89
N GLY A 42 1.96 -2.16 -20.09
CA GLY A 42 3.39 -2.27 -19.75
C GLY A 42 3.95 -1.00 -19.13
N ASP A 43 5.10 -0.55 -19.64
CA ASP A 43 5.83 0.62 -19.13
C ASP A 43 5.01 1.92 -19.12
N PHE A 44 3.99 2.02 -19.96
CA PHE A 44 3.08 3.17 -19.93
C PHE A 44 2.28 3.21 -18.63
N ALA A 45 1.69 2.09 -18.20
CA ALA A 45 1.02 2.01 -16.90
C ALA A 45 1.99 2.25 -15.75
N VAL A 46 3.21 1.69 -15.82
CA VAL A 46 4.20 1.90 -14.75
C VAL A 46 4.55 3.38 -14.62
N SER A 47 4.83 4.09 -15.73
CA SER A 47 5.07 5.54 -15.67
C SER A 47 3.85 6.32 -15.18
N LYS A 48 2.63 5.93 -15.57
CA LYS A 48 1.39 6.55 -15.11
C LYS A 48 1.25 6.44 -13.58
N TYR A 49 1.46 5.25 -13.02
CA TYR A 49 1.31 5.03 -11.59
C TYR A 49 2.47 5.63 -10.77
N SER A 50 3.70 5.68 -11.30
CA SER A 50 4.79 6.45 -10.70
C SER A 50 4.49 7.95 -10.65
N GLU A 51 3.88 8.53 -11.68
CA GLU A 51 3.47 9.94 -11.66
C GLU A 51 2.36 10.17 -10.62
N GLN A 52 1.40 9.24 -10.52
CA GLN A 52 0.28 9.32 -9.59
C GLN A 52 0.68 9.21 -8.11
N PHE A 53 1.55 8.25 -7.77
CA PHE A 53 1.87 7.93 -6.38
C PHE A 53 3.17 8.58 -5.89
N ASP A 54 4.16 8.73 -6.77
CA ASP A 54 5.48 9.26 -6.43
C ASP A 54 5.72 10.68 -6.97
N GLY A 55 4.82 11.20 -7.81
CA GLY A 55 4.96 12.52 -8.45
C GLY A 55 6.06 12.57 -9.50
N PHE A 56 6.50 11.41 -10.01
CA PHE A 56 7.60 11.30 -10.96
C PHE A 56 7.17 10.62 -12.27
N LYS A 57 7.39 11.31 -13.39
CA LYS A 57 7.14 10.79 -14.74
C LYS A 57 8.46 10.44 -15.40
N TYR A 58 8.70 9.17 -15.73
CA TYR A 58 9.83 8.78 -16.56
C TYR A 58 9.39 8.52 -17.99
N ASN A 59 10.13 9.06 -18.95
CA ASN A 59 10.00 8.61 -20.33
C ASN A 59 10.68 7.26 -20.43
N SER A 60 10.01 6.28 -21.04
CA SER A 60 10.61 4.99 -21.40
C SER A 60 11.69 5.23 -22.48
N SER A 61 12.86 5.72 -22.10
CA SER A 61 14.06 5.52 -22.89
C SER A 61 14.49 4.08 -22.62
N SER A 62 14.55 3.26 -23.68
CA SER A 62 15.12 1.92 -23.61
C SER A 62 16.45 2.00 -22.85
N ILE A 63 16.53 1.34 -21.70
CA ILE A 63 17.83 1.08 -21.09
C ILE A 63 18.45 0.02 -21.99
N GLU A 64 19.30 0.45 -22.92
CA GLU A 64 20.19 -0.46 -23.64
C GLU A 64 21.11 -1.11 -22.59
N LEU A 65 20.88 -2.40 -22.34
CA LEU A 65 21.75 -3.25 -21.52
C LEU A 65 22.98 -3.70 -22.32
#